data_AF-A0A8T4BU34-F1
#
_entry.id   AF-A0A8T4BU34-F1
#
_cell.length_a   1.000
_cell.length_b   1.000
_cell.length_c   1.000
_cell.angle_alpha   90.00
_cell.angle_beta   90.00
_cell.angle_gamma   90.00
#
_symmetry.space_group_name_H-M   'P 1'
#
loop_
_entity.id
_entity.type
_entity.pdbx_description
1 polymer ?
#
loop_
_entity_poly.entity_id
_entity_poly.type
_entity_poly.pdbx_seq_one_letter_code
_entity_poly.pdbx_strand_id
1 'polypeptide(L)' 'MKTFLIILMFFSLTALLIISNNGLALNDEENLVKFKELYLEWLDKVYQNFQGITGQVIKSEWLPS' A
#
# COMPACT_ATOMS: atom_id res chain seq x y z
N MET A 1 8.39 18.44 -3.08
CA MET A 1 7.05 18.73 -2.49
C MET A 1 5.92 18.02 -3.23
N LYS A 2 5.81 18.11 -4.57
CA LYS A 2 4.72 17.44 -5.33
C LYS A 2 4.73 15.91 -5.24
N THR A 3 5.88 15.27 -5.35
CA THR A 3 5.99 13.79 -5.24
C THR A 3 5.58 13.28 -3.86
N PHE A 4 5.95 14.01 -2.80
CA PHE A 4 5.51 13.69 -1.45
C PHE A 4 3.98 13.75 -1.31
N LEU A 5 3.34 14.76 -1.92
CA LEU A 5 1.88 14.86 -1.93
C LEU A 5 1.23 13.69 -2.69
N ILE A 6 1.82 13.23 -3.79
CA ILE A 6 1.33 12.08 -4.54
C ILE A 6 1.42 10.81 -3.68
N ILE A 7 2.54 10.61 -2.99
CA ILE A 7 2.74 9.46 -2.08
C ILE A 7 1.72 9.51 -0.94
N LEU A 8 1.56 10.67 -0.30
CA LEU A 8 0.58 10.86 0.77
C LEU A 8 -0.84 10.56 0.26
N MET A 9 -1.20 11.09 -0.90
CA MET A 9 -2.50 10.87 -1.53
C MET A 9 -2.74 9.39 -1.83
N PHE A 10 -1.73 8.67 -2.34
CA PHE A 10 -1.82 7.24 -2.59
C PHE A 10 -2.15 6.45 -1.32
N PHE A 11 -1.46 6.74 -0.21
CA PHE A 11 -1.72 6.09 1.08
C PHE A 11 -3.08 6.46 1.66
N SER A 12 -3.45 7.75 1.64
CA SER A 12 -4.74 8.21 2.16
C SER A 12 -5.93 7.67 1.36
N LEU A 13 -5.85 7.67 0.03
CA LEU A 13 -6.91 7.10 -0.82
C LEU A 13 -7.08 5.60 -0.56
N THR A 14 -5.98 4.87 -0.39
CA THR A 14 -6.07 3.43 -0.12
C THR A 14 -6.64 3.15 1.27
N ALA A 15 -6.26 3.93 2.28
CA ALA A 15 -6.89 3.85 3.60
C ALA A 15 -8.41 4.05 3.51
N LEU A 16 -8.87 5.09 2.81
CA LEU A 16 -10.29 5.37 2.59
C LEU A 16 -11.01 4.24 1.84
N LEU A 17 -10.35 3.65 0.83
CA LEU A 17 -10.90 2.51 0.09
C LEU A 17 -11.06 1.27 0.99
N ILE A 18 -10.08 0.95 1.83
CA ILE A 18 -10.15 -0.17 2.76
C ILE A 18 -11.30 0.04 3.75
N ILE A 19 -11.41 1.25 4.33
CA ILE A 19 -12.50 1.62 5.25
C ILE A 19 -13.86 1.46 4.56
N SER A 20 -14.02 2.04 3.37
CA SER A 20 -15.27 2.04 2.62
C SER A 20 -15.70 0.64 2.19
N ASN A 21 -14.77 -0.16 1.65
CA ASN A 21 -15.10 -1.48 1.11
C ASN A 21 -15.44 -2.52 2.19
N ASN A 22 -14.93 -2.31 3.41
CA ASN A 22 -15.17 -3.21 4.53
C ASN A 22 -16.20 -2.68 5.54
N GLY A 23 -16.80 -1.51 5.27
CA GLY A 23 -17.78 -0.89 6.15
C GLY A 23 -17.25 -0.58 7.55
N LEU A 24 -15.98 -0.20 7.67
CA LEU A 24 -15.30 -0.06 8.97
C LEU A 24 -15.64 1.28 9.62
N ALA A 25 -16.52 1.25 10.62
CA ALA A 25 -16.76 2.41 11.46
C ALA A 25 -15.61 2.54 12.47
N LEU A 26 -14.65 3.45 12.21
CA LEU A 26 -13.41 3.56 12.99
C LEU A 26 -13.58 4.06 14.43
N ASN A 27 -14.79 4.45 14.83
CA ASN A 27 -15.14 4.75 16.22
C ASN A 27 -15.35 3.48 17.06
N ASP A 28 -15.53 2.33 16.41
CA ASP A 28 -15.57 1.02 17.04
C ASP A 28 -14.16 0.44 17.13
N GLU A 29 -13.78 -0.05 18.31
CA GLU A 29 -12.46 -0.59 18.58
C GLU A 29 -12.16 -1.87 17.76
N GLU A 30 -13.15 -2.73 17.54
CA GLU A 30 -13.01 -3.95 16.74
C GLU A 30 -12.73 -3.60 15.27
N ASN A 31 -13.49 -2.65 14.73
CA ASN A 31 -13.28 -2.16 13.36
C ASN A 31 -11.92 -1.49 13.19
N LEU A 32 -11.42 -0.82 14.23
CA LEU A 32 -10.10 -0.20 14.22
C LEU A 32 -8.97 -1.25 14.19
N VAL A 33 -9.11 -2.34 14.95
CA VAL A 33 -8.17 -3.48 14.88
C VAL A 33 -8.19 -4.10 13.49
N LYS A 34 -9.38 -4.38 12.96
CA LYS A 34 -9.55 -4.96 11.62
C LYS A 34 -9.00 -4.05 10.51
N PHE A 35 -9.19 -2.74 10.62
CA PHE A 35 -8.59 -1.78 9.70
C PHE A 35 -7.06 -1.87 9.70
N LYS A 36 -6.44 -1.91 10.89
CA LYS A 36 -4.98 -2.01 11.02
C LYS A 36 -4.45 -3.29 10.36
N GLU A 37 -5.09 -4.42 10.60
CA GLU A 37 -4.70 -5.70 10.00
C GLU A 37 -4.75 -5.63 8.46
N LEU A 38 -5.88 -5.19 7.91
CA LEU A 38 -6.08 -5.07 6.47
C LEU A 38 -5.11 -4.07 5.83
N TYR A 39 -4.86 -2.95 6.50
CA TYR A 39 -3.96 -1.91 6.01
C TYR A 39 -2.50 -2.37 6.02
N LEU A 40 -2.07 -3.09 7.06
CA LEU A 40 -0.72 -3.67 7.14
C LEU A 40 -0.52 -4.79 6.12
N GLU A 41 -1.53 -5.64 5.92
CA GLU A 41 -1.49 -6.68 4.87
C GLU A 41 -1.36 -6.05 3.47
N TRP A 42 -2.13 -5.00 3.20
CA TRP A 42 -2.00 -4.26 1.95
C TRP A 42 -0.61 -3.64 1.80
N LEU A 43 -0.04 -3.06 2.86
CA LEU A 43 1.29 -2.46 2.84
C LEU A 43 2.37 -3.50 2.52
N ASP A 44 2.29 -4.70 3.10
CA ASP A 44 3.19 -5.80 2.76
C ASP A 44 3.07 -6.17 1.28
N LYS A 45 1.85 -6.31 0.74
CA LYS A 45 1.66 -6.56 -0.70
C LYS A 45 2.28 -5.46 -1.57
N VAL A 46 2.14 -4.18 -1.21
CA VAL A 46 2.81 -3.08 -1.94
C VAL A 46 4.32 -3.24 -1.91
N TYR A 47 4.88 -3.55 -0.74
CA TYR A 47 6.32 -3.77 -0.57
C TYR A 47 6.82 -4.95 -1.41
N GLN A 48 6.14 -6.10 -1.38
CA GLN A 48 6.50 -7.28 -2.18
C GLN A 48 6.45 -6.98 -3.69
N ASN A 49 5.44 -6.26 -4.16
CA ASN A 49 5.35 -5.85 -5.56
C ASN A 49 6.48 -4.89 -5.95
N PHE A 50 6.81 -3.94 -5.08
CA PHE A 50 7.92 -3.02 -5.32
C PHE A 50 9.26 -3.77 -5.40
N GLN A 51 9.50 -4.73 -4.51
CA GLN A 51 10.68 -5.61 -4.55
C GLN A 51 10.73 -6.43 -5.85
N GLY A 52 9.59 -6.97 -6.30
CA GLY A 52 9.48 -7.69 -7.56
C GLY A 52 9.84 -6.83 -8.77
N ILE A 53 9.26 -5.63 -8.86
CA ILE A 53 9.51 -4.69 -9.97
C ILE A 53 10.96 -4.24 -9.97
N THR A 54 11.48 -3.77 -8.83
CA THR A 54 12.87 -3.32 -8.70
C THR A 54 13.86 -4.44 -9.02
N GLY A 55 13.59 -5.66 -8.53
CA GLY A 55 14.39 -6.84 -8.86
C GLY A 55 14.38 -7.18 -10.36
N GLN A 56 13.25 -7.01 -11.04
CA GLN A 56 13.16 -7.18 -12.50
C GLN A 56 13.92 -6.09 -13.26
N VAL A 57 13.80 -4.83 -12.84
CA VAL A 57 14.52 -3.70 -13.44
C VAL A 57 16.04 -3.89 -13.33
N ILE A 58 16.55 -4.23 -12.15
CA ILE A 58 17.98 -4.49 -11.93
C ILE A 58 18.46 -5.66 -12.79
N LYS A 59 17.70 -6.76 -12.88
CA LYS A 59 18.05 -7.91 -13.73
C LYS A 59 18.01 -7.56 -15.22
N SER A 60 17.11 -6.67 -15.63
CA SER A 60 16.98 -6.20 -17.01
C SER A 60 18.14 -5.31 -17.43
N GLU A 61 18.71 -4.51 -16.52
CA GLU A 61 19.92 -3.70 -16.80
C GLU A 61 21.20 -4.54 -16.82
N TRP A 62 21.22 -5.67 -16.09
CA TRP A 62 22.43 -6.51 -15.99
C TRP A 62 22.60 -7.50 -17.15
N LEU A 63 21.55 -7.80 -17.93
CA LEU A 63 21.69 -8.61 -19.15
C LEU A 63 22.36 -7.76 -20.24
N PRO A 64 23.62 -8.05 -20.64
CA PRO A 64 24.20 -7.39 -21.79
C PRO A 64 23.43 -7.83 -23.03
N SER A 65 23.00 -6.86 -23.85
CA SER A 65 22.40 -7.09 -25.16
C SER A 65 23.33 -7.85 -26.09
#